data_AF-A0A1W9MWJ0-F1
#
_entry.id   AF-A0A1W9MWJ0-F1
#
_cell.length_a   1.000
_cell.length_b   1.000
_cell.length_c   1.000
_cell.angle_alpha   90.00
_cell.angle_beta   90.00
_cell.angle_gamma   90.00
#
_symmetry.space_group_name_H-M   'P 1'
#
loop_
_entity.id
_entity.type
_entity.pdbx_description
1 polymer ?
#
loop_
_entity_poly.entity_id
_entity_poly.type
_entity_poly.pdbx_seq_one_letter_code
_entity_poly.pdbx_strand_id
1 'polypeptide(L)' 'MSHIALKISEKIKELPDTYLYEVLDFIEFLIWKRGEMSDTEYLEAIPGITESIDEGRKEKIEDCATLKDIGWE' A
#
# COMPACT_ATOMS: atom_id res chain seq x y z
N MET A 1 7.66 -17.80 -8.62
CA MET A 1 7.84 -16.36 -8.92
C MET A 1 6.73 -15.91 -9.84
N SER A 2 6.15 -14.72 -9.63
CA SER A 2 5.15 -14.18 -10.55
C SER A 2 5.79 -13.85 -11.90
N HIS A 3 5.00 -13.90 -12.98
CA HIS A 3 5.45 -13.56 -14.34
C HIS A 3 6.01 -12.13 -14.44
N ILE A 4 5.51 -11.22 -13.60
CA ILE A 4 5.99 -9.83 -13.50
C ILE A 4 7.39 -9.77 -12.87
N ALA A 5 7.63 -10.52 -11.79
CA ALA A 5 8.94 -10.56 -11.13
C ALA A 5 10.06 -11.08 -12.05
N LEU A 6 9.73 -12.05 -12.91
CA LEU A 6 10.64 -12.57 -13.94
C LEU A 6 11.03 -11.50 -14.96
N LYS A 7 10.04 -10.79 -15.53
CA LYS A 7 10.28 -9.70 -16.48
C LYS A 7 11.10 -8.54 -15.92
N ILE A 8 10.87 -8.18 -14.65
CA ILE A 8 11.66 -7.15 -13.96
C ILE A 8 13.12 -7.59 -13.82
N SER A 9 13.35 -8.86 -13.43
CA SER A 9 14.69 -9.41 -13.26
C SER A 9 15.48 -9.48 -14.56
N GLU A 10 14.82 -9.79 -15.67
CA GLU A 10 15.43 -9.77 -17.00
C GLU A 10 15.82 -8.35 -17.42
N LYS A 11 14.93 -7.37 -17.22
CA LYS A 11 15.22 -5.96 -17.54
C LYS A 11 16.34 -5.35 -16.71
N ILE A 12 16.48 -5.72 -15.44
CA ILE A 12 17.57 -5.23 -14.58
C ILE A 12 18.94 -5.64 -15.14
N LYS A 13 19.05 -6.84 -15.75
CA LYS A 13 20.30 -7.33 -16.36
C LYS A 13 20.68 -6.56 -17.64
N GLU A 14 19.73 -5.86 -18.25
CA GLU A 14 19.95 -5.04 -19.44
C GLU A 14 20.28 -3.58 -19.09
N LEU A 15 20.19 -3.18 -17.82
CA LEU A 15 20.51 -1.82 -17.40
C LEU A 15 22.02 -1.59 -17.38
N PRO A 16 22.50 -0.39 -17.80
CA PRO A 16 23.88 0.01 -17.60
C PRO A 16 24.27 -0.02 -16.12
N ASP A 17 25.51 -0.40 -15.83
CA ASP A 17 26.05 -0.51 -14.46
C ASP A 17 25.85 0.77 -13.63
N THR A 18 25.84 1.94 -14.28
CA THR A 18 25.57 3.22 -13.64
C THR A 18 24.23 3.24 -12.89
N TYR A 19 23.21 2.54 -13.38
CA TYR A 19 21.88 2.48 -12.77
C TYR A 19 21.72 1.37 -11.73
N LEU A 20 22.73 0.51 -11.58
CA LEU A 20 22.68 -0.61 -10.63
C LEU A 20 22.60 -0.08 -9.19
N TYR A 21 23.28 1.02 -8.90
CA TYR A 21 23.26 1.65 -7.58
C TYR A 21 21.85 2.11 -7.19
N GLU A 22 21.15 2.80 -8.09
CA GLU A 22 19.80 3.31 -7.88
C GLU A 22 18.77 2.18 -7.75
N VAL A 23 18.95 1.08 -8.50
CA VAL A 23 18.10 -0.11 -8.37
C VAL A 23 18.31 -0.77 -7.02
N LEU A 24 19.54 -0.88 -6.54
CA LEU A 24 19.84 -1.46 -5.22
C LEU A 24 19.32 -0.57 -4.09
N ASP A 25 19.51 0.74 -4.17
CA ASP A 25 18.99 1.73 -3.21
C ASP A 25 17.46 1.66 -3.11
N PHE A 26 16.77 1.56 -4.26
CA PHE A 26 15.32 1.40 -4.28
C PHE A 26 14.86 0.06 -3.68
N ILE A 27 15.60 -1.03 -3.92
CA ILE A 27 15.32 -2.33 -3.31
C ILE A 27 15.48 -2.25 -1.78
N GLU A 28 16.53 -1.60 -1.28
CA GLU A 28 16.74 -1.38 0.16
C GLU A 28 15.61 -0.56 0.77
N PHE A 29 15.17 0.51 0.10
CA PHE A 29 14.01 1.30 0.51
C PHE A 29 12.75 0.45 0.62
N LEU A 30 12.48 -0.42 -0.37
CA LEU A 30 11.31 -1.30 -0.34
C LEU A 30 11.39 -2.35 0.77
N ILE A 31 12.58 -2.88 1.06
CA ILE A 31 12.79 -3.82 2.17
C ILE A 31 12.54 -3.11 3.51
N TRP A 32 13.08 -1.91 3.68
CA TRP A 32 12.86 -1.10 4.88
C TRP A 32 11.37 -0.76 5.05
N LYS A 33 10.71 -0.28 3.99
CA LYS A 33 9.27 0.01 4.00
C LYS A 33 8.40 -1.20 4.27
N ARG A 34 8.78 -2.38 3.78
CA ARG A 34 8.07 -3.64 4.08
C ARG A 34 8.17 -4.01 5.57
N GLY A 35 9.22 -3.56 6.26
CA GLY A 35 9.39 -3.73 7.71
C GLY A 35 8.67 -2.67 8.54
N GLU A 36 8.20 -1.58 7.93
CA GLU A 36 7.28 -0.66 8.59
C GLU A 36 5.87 -1.26 8.51
N MET A 37 5.29 -1.47 9.70
CA MET A 37 3.92 -1.88 10.00
C MET A 37 3.00 -1.98 8.77
N SER A 38 2.55 -3.19 8.44
CA SER A 38 1.63 -3.43 7.33
C SER A 38 0.36 -2.58 7.46
N ASP A 39 -0.30 -2.26 6.34
CA ASP A 39 -1.57 -1.51 6.35
C ASP A 39 -2.59 -2.10 7.33
N THR A 40 -2.61 -3.44 7.46
CA THR A 40 -3.42 -4.15 8.45
C THR A 40 -3.00 -3.84 9.88
N GLU A 41 -1.71 -3.96 10.20
CA GLU A 41 -1.21 -3.64 11.55
C GLU A 41 -1.38 -2.14 11.87
N TYR A 42 -1.27 -1.25 10.88
CA TYR A 42 -1.54 0.17 11.03
C TYR A 42 -2.98 0.43 11.42
N LEU A 43 -3.92 -0.19 10.69
CA LEU A 43 -5.34 -0.07 11.00
C LEU A 43 -5.61 -0.66 12.38
N GLU A 44 -5.20 -1.90 12.65
CA GLU A 44 -5.40 -2.56 13.96
C GLU A 44 -4.82 -1.78 15.15
N ALA A 45 -3.79 -0.95 14.93
CA ALA A 45 -3.23 -0.07 15.96
C ALA A 45 -4.11 1.15 16.29
N ILE A 46 -5.08 1.52 15.44
CA ILE A 46 -6.02 2.62 15.68
C ILE A 46 -7.14 2.15 16.62
N PRO A 47 -7.27 2.69 17.84
CA PRO A 47 -8.30 2.28 18.78
C PRO A 47 -9.71 2.48 18.20
N GLY A 48 -10.54 1.44 18.22
CA GLY A 48 -11.92 1.51 17.75
C GLY A 48 -12.10 1.35 16.23
N ILE A 49 -11.03 1.16 15.45
CA ILE A 49 -11.17 1.06 13.99
C ILE A 49 -11.91 -0.20 13.56
N THR A 50 -11.68 -1.32 14.25
CA THR A 50 -12.26 -2.61 13.88
C THR A 50 -13.76 -2.57 14.11
N GLU A 51 -14.18 -2.01 15.24
CA GLU A 51 -15.57 -1.75 15.58
C GLU A 51 -16.21 -0.79 14.58
N SER A 52 -15.51 0.29 14.21
CA SER A 52 -15.98 1.27 13.22
C SER A 52 -16.19 0.64 11.83
N ILE A 53 -15.29 -0.25 11.40
CA ILE A 53 -15.43 -1.00 10.14
C ILE A 53 -16.63 -1.93 10.21
N ASP A 54 -16.81 -2.65 11.31
CA ASP A 54 -17.93 -3.57 11.50
C ASP A 54 -19.28 -2.86 11.61
N GLU A 55 -19.31 -1.64 12.15
CA GLU A 55 -20.49 -0.77 12.13
C GLU A 55 -20.78 -0.25 10.72
N GLY A 56 -19.79 0.28 10.01
CA GLY A 56 -19.95 0.75 8.64
C GLY A 56 -20.43 -0.34 7.67
N ARG A 57 -20.03 -1.61 7.88
CA ARG A 57 -20.53 -2.75 7.08
C ARG A 57 -22.02 -3.02 7.24
N LYS A 58 -22.65 -2.53 8.31
CA LYS A 58 -24.10 -2.68 8.57
C LYS A 58 -24.92 -1.57 7.94
N GLU A 59 -24.29 -0.45 7.56
CA GLU A 59 -24.95 0.68 6.92
C GLU A 59 -25.25 0.41 5.44
N LYS A 60 -26.34 0.97 4.94
CA LYS A 60 -26.63 0.95 3.51
C LYS A 60 -25.91 2.12 2.85
N ILE A 61 -25.27 1.85 1.70
CA ILE A 61 -24.55 2.86 0.92
C ILE A 61 -25.42 4.09 0.62
N GLU A 62 -26.71 3.87 0.37
CA GLU A 62 -27.69 4.93 0.07
C GLU A 62 -27.93 5.91 1.23
N ASP A 63 -27.66 5.47 2.47
CA ASP A 63 -27.84 6.25 3.68
C ASP A 63 -26.54 6.97 4.11
N CYS A 64 -25.41 6.69 3.44
CA CYS A 64 -24.11 7.29 3.76
C CYS A 64 -24.00 8.71 3.20
N ALA A 65 -23.46 9.64 4.00
CA ALA A 65 -23.14 10.99 3.56
C ALA A 65 -22.05 10.97 2.47
N THR A 66 -22.23 11.75 1.41
CA THR A 66 -21.19 11.94 0.39
C THR A 66 -20.10 12.89 0.88
N LEU A 67 -18.96 12.89 0.21
CA LEU A 67 -17.86 13.84 0.49
C LEU A 67 -18.34 15.31 0.41
N LYS A 68 -19.24 15.59 -0.54
CA LYS A 68 -19.87 16.89 -0.69
C LYS A 68 -20.76 17.24 0.52
N ASP A 69 -21.47 16.27 1.06
CA ASP A 69 -22.38 16.47 2.20
C ASP A 69 -21.62 16.81 3.49
N ILE A 70 -20.39 16.33 3.62
CA ILE A 70 -19.52 16.62 4.77
C ILE A 70 -18.55 17.80 4.55
N GLY A 71 -18.67 18.51 3.42
CA GLY A 71 -17.86 19.69 3.11
C GLY A 71 -16.38 19.38 2.83
N TRP A 72 -16.06 18.16 2.39
CA TRP A 72 -14.74 17.84 1.84
C TRP A 72 -14.77 18.07 0.32
N GLU A 73 -14.16 19.18 -0.09
CA GLU A 73 -13.88 19.56 -1.49
C GLU A 73 -12.40 19.40 -1.83
#